data_AF-A0A7X5ULV6-F1
#
_entry.id   AF-A0A7X5ULV6-F1
#
_cell.length_a   1.000
_cell.length_b   1.000
_cell.length_c   1.000
_cell.angle_alpha   90.00
_cell.angle_beta   90.00
_cell.angle_gamma   90.00
#
_symmetry.space_group_name_H-M   'P 1'
#
loop_
_entity.id
_entity.type
_entity.pdbx_description
1 polymer ?
#
loop_
_entity_poly.entity_id
_entity_poly.type
_entity_poly.pdbx_seq_one_letter_code
_entity_poly.pdbx_strand_id
1 'polypeptide(L)' 'MSAKFRYWCAKCGYKTLWLDEEQGAEQLGRHYLQRHPGIEPGGDFEIRRGEGRGNGCLGTVVAPFLLLRTPNGQR' A
#
# COMPACT_ATOMS: atom_id res chain seq x y z
N MET A 1 -18.66 -4.15 13.44
CA MET A 1 -18.34 -3.27 12.30
C MET A 1 -17.09 -3.83 11.63
N SER A 2 -17.19 -4.31 10.39
CA SER A 2 -16.04 -4.88 9.67
C SER A 2 -15.16 -3.75 9.10
N ALA A 3 -13.85 -3.92 9.17
CA ALA A 3 -12.91 -3.01 8.52
C ALA A 3 -13.05 -3.10 7.00
N LYS A 4 -12.96 -1.97 6.31
CA LYS A 4 -12.89 -1.91 4.85
C LYS A 4 -11.48 -1.55 4.40
N PHE A 5 -11.04 -2.15 3.31
CA PHE A 5 -9.70 -2.05 2.76
C PHE A 5 -9.75 -1.44 1.37
N ARG A 6 -8.74 -0.64 1.03
CA ARG A 6 -8.54 -0.10 -0.32
C ARG A 6 -7.10 -0.35 -0.74
N TYR A 7 -6.90 -1.18 -1.75
CA TYR A 7 -5.59 -1.59 -2.26
C TYR A 7 -5.16 -0.74 -3.45
N TRP A 8 -3.86 -0.50 -3.57
CA TRP A 8 -3.26 0.38 -4.55
C TRP A 8 -2.29 -0.41 -5.42
N CYS A 9 -2.34 -0.22 -6.74
CA CYS A 9 -1.34 -0.77 -7.64
C CYS A 9 -0.08 0.10 -7.61
N ALA A 10 1.06 -0.50 -7.24
CA ALA A 10 2.35 0.19 -7.22
C ALA A 10 2.88 0.58 -8.61
N LYS A 11 2.27 0.09 -9.70
CA LYS A 11 2.74 0.31 -11.08
C LYS A 11 2.02 1.41 -11.83
N CYS A 12 0.69 1.51 -11.68
CA CYS A 12 -0.11 2.42 -12.51
C CYS A 12 -1.06 3.33 -11.72
N GLY A 13 -1.03 3.30 -10.38
CA GLY A 13 -1.87 4.15 -9.54
C GLY A 13 -3.35 3.75 -9.50
N TYR A 14 -3.72 2.60 -10.09
CA TYR A 14 -5.04 2.00 -9.92
C TYR A 14 -5.34 1.75 -8.43
N LYS A 15 -6.59 1.99 -8.01
CA LYS A 15 -7.06 1.74 -6.65
C LYS A 15 -8.33 0.91 -6.69
N THR A 16 -8.45 -0.07 -5.79
CA THR A 16 -9.68 -0.83 -5.61
C THR A 16 -10.77 0.03 -4.98
N LEU A 17 -12.00 -0.45 -5.00
CA LEU A 17 -13.04 0.10 -4.14
C LEU A 17 -12.73 -0.22 -2.66
N TRP A 18 -13.44 0.43 -1.74
CA TRP A 18 -13.44 0.07 -0.32
C TRP A 18 -14.19 -1.26 -0.15
N LEU A 19 -13.43 -2.35 -0.04
CA LEU A 19 -13.96 -3.71 0.00
C LEU A 19 -13.53 -4.40 1.29
N ASP A 20 -14.02 -5.62 1.51
CA ASP A 20 -13.40 -6.49 2.51
C ASP A 20 -12.00 -6.90 2.06
N GLU A 21 -11.14 -7.32 3.00
CA GLU A 21 -9.72 -7.60 2.74
C GLU A 21 -9.52 -8.55 1.57
N GLU A 22 -10.20 -9.71 1.61
CA GLU A 22 -10.13 -10.75 0.57
C GLU A 22 -10.56 -10.23 -0.81
N GLN A 23 -11.67 -9.51 -0.87
CA GLN A 23 -12.22 -8.98 -2.12
C GLN A 23 -11.29 -7.91 -2.73
N GLY A 24 -10.70 -7.07 -1.88
CA GLY A 24 -9.72 -6.07 -2.31
C GLY A 24 -8.43 -6.71 -2.84
N ALA A 25 -7.92 -7.73 -2.14
CA ALA A 25 -6.75 -8.47 -2.57
C ALA A 25 -7.00 -9.23 -3.89
N GLU A 26 -8.16 -9.88 -4.03
CA GLU A 26 -8.55 -10.56 -5.27
C GLU A 26 -8.66 -9.57 -6.44
N GLN A 27 -9.28 -8.41 -6.22
CA GLN A 27 -9.43 -7.38 -7.25
C GLN A 27 -8.06 -6.82 -7.68
N LEU A 28 -7.14 -6.57 -6.74
CA LEU A 28 -5.78 -6.15 -7.08
C LEU A 28 -5.01 -7.24 -7.84
N GLY A 29 -5.13 -8.50 -7.43
CA GLY A 29 -4.51 -9.64 -8.11
C GLY A 29 -4.99 -9.80 -9.55
N ARG A 30 -6.31 -9.74 -9.78
CA ARG A 30 -6.89 -9.74 -11.13
C ARG A 30 -6.43 -8.55 -11.96
N HIS A 31 -6.28 -7.37 -11.34
CA HIS A 31 -5.74 -6.21 -12.02
C HIS A 31 -4.30 -6.44 -12.49
N TYR A 32 -3.44 -7.01 -11.63
CA TYR A 32 -2.06 -7.33 -11.99
C TYR A 32 -1.97 -8.35 -13.13
N LEU A 33 -2.76 -9.42 -13.10
CA LEU A 33 -2.78 -10.41 -14.18
C LEU A 33 -3.17 -9.81 -15.54
N GLN A 34 -4.06 -8.81 -15.55
CA GLN A 34 -4.56 -8.18 -16.77
C GLN A 34 -3.69 -7.03 -17.28
N ARG A 35 -3.16 -6.20 -16.38
CA ARG A 35 -2.46 -4.95 -16.73
C ARG A 35 -0.94 -5.03 -16.57
N HIS A 36 -0.46 -5.98 -15.77
CA HIS A 36 0.95 -6.15 -15.41
C HIS A 36 1.35 -7.64 -15.44
N PRO A 37 1.17 -8.34 -16.57
CA PRO A 37 1.46 -9.77 -16.66
C PRO A 37 2.94 -10.05 -16.35
N GLY A 38 3.19 -11.05 -15.51
CA GLY A 38 4.54 -11.44 -15.09
C GLY A 38 5.19 -10.54 -14.03
N ILE A 39 4.49 -9.51 -13.55
CA ILE A 39 4.93 -8.69 -12.43
C ILE A 39 4.18 -9.17 -11.18
N GLU A 40 4.91 -9.46 -10.12
CA GLU A 40 4.29 -9.82 -8.85
C GLU A 40 3.43 -8.67 -8.30
N PRO A 41 2.23 -8.96 -7.77
CA PRO A 41 1.39 -7.96 -7.13
C PRO A 41 2.16 -7.24 -6.03
N GLY A 42 2.26 -5.91 -6.16
CA GLY A 42 2.86 -5.04 -5.17
C GLY A 42 1.95 -3.84 -4.96
N GLY A 43 1.83 -3.37 -3.72
CA GLY A 43 0.87 -2.33 -3.45
C GLY A 43 0.77 -1.96 -1.98
N ASP A 44 0.42 -0.70 -1.76
CA ASP A 44 -0.02 -0.21 -0.46
C ASP A 44 -1.52 -0.45 -0.28
N PHE A 45 -1.98 -0.38 0.96
CA PHE A 45 -3.40 -0.43 1.25
C PHE A 45 -3.76 0.54 2.38
N GLU A 46 -5.01 0.99 2.34
CA GLU A 46 -5.61 1.77 3.42
C GLU A 46 -6.67 0.94 4.12
N ILE A 47 -6.79 1.14 5.44
CA ILE A 47 -7.82 0.51 6.26
C ILE A 47 -8.76 1.59 6.80
N ARG A 48 -10.05 1.45 6.50
CA ARG A 48 -11.13 2.23 7.10
C ARG A 48 -11.87 1.35 8.10
N ARG A 49 -11.60 1.54 9.39
CA ARG A 49 -12.41 0.99 10.47
C ARG A 49 -13.59 1.94 10.70
N GLY A 50 -14.81 1.42 10.75
CA GLY A 50 -16.01 2.22 11.04
C GLY A 50 -15.82 3.05 12.31
N GLU A 51 -16.33 4.28 12.28
CA GLU A 51 -16.04 5.38 13.23
C GLU A 51 -15.89 4.95 14.69
N GLY A 52 -14.64 4.79 15.09
CA GLY A 52 -14.16 4.91 16.46
C GLY A 52 -13.04 5.95 16.45
N ARG A 53 -13.39 7.19 16.79
CA ARG A 53 -12.50 8.31 17.10
C ARG A 53 -11.08 7.87 17.52
N GLY A 54 -10.06 8.19 16.70
CA GLY A 54 -8.66 8.19 17.15
C GLY A 54 -7.63 7.70 16.14
N ASN A 55 -6.69 8.60 15.82
CA ASN A 55 -5.35 8.37 15.28
C ASN A 55 -5.20 7.60 13.96
N GLY A 56 -4.95 8.38 12.90
CA GLY A 56 -4.25 7.89 11.71
C GLY A 56 -2.85 7.42 12.08
N CYS A 57 -2.65 6.11 12.09
CA CYS A 57 -1.32 5.52 11.95
C CYS A 57 -1.10 5.29 10.45
N LEU A 58 -0.49 6.26 9.79
CA LEU A 58 0.19 6.07 8.50
C LEU A 58 1.29 5.03 8.71
N GLY A 59 1.00 3.77 8.40
CA GLY A 59 1.99 2.70 8.41
C GLY A 59 2.92 2.84 7.21
N THR A 60 3.76 3.88 7.18
CA THR A 60 4.83 3.99 6.20
C THR A 60 5.98 3.11 6.65
N VAL A 61 6.08 1.89 6.11
CA VAL A 61 7.31 1.10 6.19
C VAL A 61 8.28 1.70 5.18
N VAL A 62 8.97 2.77 5.56
CA VAL A 62 10.16 3.24 4.82
C VAL A 62 11.27 2.24 5.08
N ALA A 63 11.52 1.35 4.13
CA ALA A 63 12.75 0.58 4.08
C ALA A 63 13.92 1.57 3.82
N PRO A 64 14.90 1.75 4.73
CA PRO A 64 16.07 2.55 4.43
C PRO A 64 17.06 1.62 3.73
N PHE A 65 16.86 1.38 2.44
CA PHE A 65 17.90 0.81 1.60
C PHE A 65 18.51 1.91 0.74
N LEU A 66 19.84 1.97 0.79
CA LEU A 66 20.81 2.78 0.03
C LEU A 66 21.34 4.01 0.80
N LEU A 67 22.43 3.87 1.57
CA LEU A 67 23.84 3.70 1.17
C LEU A 67 24.59 5.04 1.09
N LEU A 68 25.51 5.19 2.06
CA LEU A 68 26.90 5.56 1.83
C LEU A 68 27.16 6.86 1.05
N ARG A 69 27.11 7.99 1.77
CA ARG A 69 28.01 9.12 1.52
C ARG A 69 28.37 9.80 2.84
N THR A 70 29.45 9.33 3.48
CA THR A 70 30.35 10.24 4.23
C THR A 70 30.96 11.24 3.21
N PRO A 71 31.40 12.48 3.59
CA PRO A 71 32.04 12.82 4.87
C PRO A 71 31.72 14.21 5.47
N ASN A 72 32.22 14.41 6.69
CA ASN A 72 32.77 15.66 7.27
C ASN A 72 31.92 16.93 7.41
N GLY A 73 31.75 17.33 8.68
CA GLY A 73 32.41 18.53 9.22
C GLY A 73 31.68 19.87 9.12
N GLN A 74 31.83 20.66 10.21
CA GLN A 74 31.41 22.05 10.42
C GLN A 74 29.91 22.17 10.80
N ARG A 75 29.53 22.61 12.00
CA ARG A 75 30.08 23.72 12.80
C ARG A 75 29.62 23.61 14.25
#